data_AF-A0A964IZL2-F1
#
_entry.id   AF-A0A964IZL2-F1
#
_cell.length_a   1.000
_cell.length_b   1.000
_cell.length_c   1.000
_cell.angle_alpha   90.00
_cell.angle_beta   90.00
_cell.angle_gamma   90.00
#
_symmetry.space_group_name_H-M   'P 1'
#
loop_
_entity.id
_entity.type
_entity.pdbx_description
1 polymer ?
#
loop_
_entity_poly.entity_id
_entity_poly.type
_entity_poly.pdbx_seq_one_letter_code
_entity_poly.pdbx_strand_id
1 'polypeptide(L)' 'MEDPDDLPQRRIRRMEKLPLGLLGIDELDEYIAELREEIARVEADIARKQSHRSAADAFFRKP' A
#
# COMPACT_ATOMS: atom_id res chain seq x y z
N MET A 1 -23.67 2.14 19.98
CA MET A 1 -23.40 1.83 18.57
C MET A 1 -21.99 2.33 18.36
N GLU A 2 -20.99 1.44 18.33
CA GLU A 2 -19.61 1.84 18.07
C GLU A 2 -19.52 2.34 16.62
N ASP A 3 -19.01 3.56 16.43
CA ASP A 3 -18.76 4.12 15.12
C ASP A 3 -17.71 3.26 14.40
N PRO A 4 -17.92 2.86 13.13
CA PRO A 4 -16.95 2.05 12.37
C PRO A 4 -15.59 2.74 12.19
N ASP A 5 -15.50 4.04 12.48
CA ASP A 5 -14.26 4.82 12.48
C ASP A 5 -13.40 4.66 13.75
N ASP A 6 -13.94 4.05 14.82
CA ASP A 6 -13.21 3.82 16.08
C ASP A 6 -12.46 2.47 16.12
N LEU A 7 -12.40 1.77 14.97
CA LEU A 7 -11.61 0.56 14.82
C LEU A 7 -10.11 0.92 14.90
N PRO A 8 -9.31 0.20 15.70
CA PRO A 8 -7.88 0.48 15.81
C PRO A 8 -7.21 0.30 14.45
N GLN A 9 -6.86 1.43 13.82
CA GLN A 9 -6.11 1.44 12.57
C GLN A 9 -4.80 0.69 12.82
N ARG A 10 -4.61 -0.43 12.12
CA ARG A 10 -3.36 -1.20 12.20
C ARG A 10 -2.22 -0.25 11.87
N ARG A 11 -1.46 0.15 12.89
CA ARG A 11 -0.24 0.95 12.72
C ARG A 11 0.70 0.14 11.86
N ILE A 12 0.85 0.51 10.59
CA ILE A 12 1.85 -0.09 9.71
C ILE A 12 3.19 0.23 10.35
N ARG A 13 3.91 -0.81 10.81
CA ARG A 13 5.27 -0.62 11.32
C ARG A 13 6.11 -0.10 10.17
N ARG A 14 6.58 1.14 10.29
CA ARG A 14 7.52 1.71 9.33
C ARG A 14 8.82 0.91 9.46
N MET A 15 9.25 0.29 8.36
CA MET A 15 10.54 -0.40 8.33
C MET A 15 11.66 0.62 8.57
N GLU A 16 12.70 0.23 9.28
CA GLU A 16 13.89 1.05 9.45
C GLU A 16 14.53 1.33 8.09
N LYS A 17 15.10 2.53 7.92
CA LYS A 17 15.72 2.92 6.65
C LYS A 17 17.03 2.16 6.46
N LEU A 18 17.27 1.68 5.24
CA LEU A 18 18.54 1.07 4.86
C LEU A 18 19.67 2.12 4.92
N PRO A 19 20.85 1.83 5.51
CA PRO A 19 21.98 2.76 5.56
C PRO A 19 22.67 2.83 4.18
N LEU A 20 22.20 3.75 3.33
CA LEU A 20 22.66 3.89 1.94
C LEU A 20 24.14 4.24 1.78
N GLY A 21 24.79 4.80 2.81
CA GLY A 21 26.21 5.17 2.77
C GLY A 21 27.19 3.99 2.66
N LEU A 22 26.70 2.75 2.78
CA LEU A 22 27.48 1.53 2.63
C LEU A 22 27.32 0.88 1.24
N LEU A 23 26.43 1.41 0.39
CA LEU A 23 26.11 0.84 -0.91
C LEU A 23 26.83 1.57 -2.04
N GLY A 24 27.30 0.83 -3.03
CA GLY A 24 27.75 1.33 -4.32
C GLY A 24 26.58 1.78 -5.22
N ILE A 25 26.90 2.39 -6.37
CA ILE A 25 25.87 2.87 -7.32
C ILE A 25 25.00 1.73 -7.83
N ASP A 26 25.60 0.63 -8.27
CA ASP A 26 24.86 -0.52 -8.79
C ASP A 26 23.91 -1.11 -7.74
N GLU A 27 24.37 -1.22 -6.49
CA GLU A 27 23.54 -1.71 -5.36
C GLU A 27 22.39 -0.74 -5.03
N LEU A 28 22.60 0.56 -5.20
CA LEU A 28 21.54 1.56 -5.05
C LEU A 28 20.50 1.45 -6.17
N ASP A 29 20.93 1.17 -7.40
CA ASP A 29 20.02 0.97 -8.53
C ASP A 29 19.19 -0.32 -8.36
N GLU A 30 19.81 -1.41 -7.88
CA GLU A 30 19.12 -2.65 -7.50
C GLU A 30 18.09 -2.40 -6.40
N TYR A 31 18.48 -1.69 -5.34
CA TYR A 31 17.57 -1.34 -4.24
C TYR A 31 16.39 -0.48 -4.72
N ILE A 32 16.62 0.46 -5.64
CA ILE A 32 15.55 1.24 -6.26
C ILE A 32 14.60 0.35 -7.07
N ALA A 33 15.12 -0.63 -7.81
CA ALA A 33 14.30 -1.56 -8.57
C ALA A 33 13.37 -2.37 -7.66
N GLU A 34 13.90 -2.94 -6.59
CA GLU A 34 13.11 -3.68 -5.58
C GLU A 34 12.00 -2.82 -4.97
N LEU A 35 12.33 -1.57 -4.58
CA LEU A 35 11.35 -0.65 -4.02
C LEU A 35 10.23 -0.29 -5.01
N ARG A 36 10.55 -0.16 -6.30
CA ARG A 36 9.55 0.11 -7.35
C ARG A 36 8.62 -1.07 -7.57
N GLU A 37 9.13 -2.29 -7.53
CA GLU A 37 8.30 -3.50 -7.60
C GLU A 37 7.34 -3.59 -6.42
N GLU A 38 7.84 -3.28 -5.22
CA GLU A 38 7.01 -3.26 -4.01
C GLU A 38 5.91 -2.18 -4.09
N ILE A 39 6.24 -0.98 -4.60
CA ILE A 39 5.25 0.07 -4.86
C ILE A 39 4.17 -0.43 -5.81
N ALA A 40 4.56 -1.02 -6.95
CA ALA A 40 3.61 -1.54 -7.94
C ALA A 40 2.69 -2.62 -7.35
N ARG A 41 3.21 -3.50 -6.50
CA ARG A 41 2.41 -4.51 -5.77
C ARG A 41 1.37 -3.85 -4.87
N VAL A 42 1.75 -2.85 -4.08
CA VAL A 42 0.84 -2.14 -3.18
C VAL A 42 -0.22 -1.36 -3.96
N GLU A 43 0.16 -0.70 -5.05
CA GLU A 43 -0.77 0.00 -5.93
C GLU A 43 -1.81 -0.96 -6.54
N ALA A 44 -1.39 -2.15 -6.98
CA ALA A 44 -2.30 -3.18 -7.45
C ALA A 44 -3.28 -3.64 -6.35
N ASP A 45 -2.82 -3.78 -5.11
CA ASP A 45 -3.68 -4.12 -3.95
C ASP A 45 -4.71 -3.03 -3.66
N ILE A 46 -4.30 -1.76 -3.73
CA ILE A 46 -5.18 -0.61 -3.58
C ILE A 46 -6.25 -0.62 -4.67
N ALA A 47 -5.85 -0.79 -5.93
CA ALA A 47 -6.77 -0.83 -7.06
C ALA A 47 -7.80 -1.96 -6.91
N ARG A 48 -7.38 -3.15 -6.47
CA ARG A 48 -8.30 -4.26 -6.18
C ARG A 48 -9.31 -3.87 -5.09
N LYS A 49 -8.85 -3.33 -3.97
CA LYS A 49 -9.74 -2.91 -2.85
C LYS A 49 -10.72 -1.80 -3.26
N GLN A 50 -10.27 -0.84 -4.06
CA GLN A 50 -11.13 0.24 -4.57
C GLN A 50 -12.18 -0.28 -5.56
N SER A 51 -11.82 -1.23 -6.42
CA SER A 51 -12.76 -1.89 -7.35
C SER A 51 -13.85 -2.65 -6.59
N HIS A 52 -13.47 -3.41 -5.56
CA HIS A 52 -14.45 -4.08 -4.68
C HIS A 52 -15.43 -3.10 -4.01
N ARG A 53 -14.93 -1.96 -3.52
CA ARG A 53 -15.79 -0.92 -2.92
C ARG A 53 -16.73 -0.29 -3.94
N SER A 54 -16.24 0.02 -5.13
CA SER A 54 -17.03 0.63 -6.20
C SER A 54 -18.11 -0.31 -6.74
N ALA A 55 -17.82 -1.61 -6.81
CA ALA A 55 -18.80 -2.63 -7.18
C ALA A 55 -19.90 -2.78 -6.11
N ALA A 56 -19.56 -2.67 -4.82
CA ALA A 56 -20.54 -2.66 -3.74
C ALA A 56 -21.42 -1.40 -3.80
N ASP A 57 -20.84 -0.21 -3.95
CA ASP A 57 -21.58 1.05 -4.05
C ASP A 57 -22.56 1.06 -5.24
N ALA A 58 -22.19 0.45 -6.37
CA ALA A 58 -23.07 0.30 -7.53
C ALA A 58 -24.22 -0.71 -7.30
N PHE A 59 -24.04 -1.71 -6.43
CA PHE A 59 -25.08 -2.68 -6.11
C PHE A 59 -26.11 -2.12 -5.11
N PHE A 60 -25.68 -1.23 -4.21
CA PHE A 60 -26.54 -0.55 -3.24
C PHE A 60 -27.20 0.73 -3.76
N ARG A 61 -26.69 1.31 -4.86
CA ARG A 61 -27.38 2.35 -5.65
C ARG A 61 -28.11 1.73 -6.85
N LYS A 62 -29.26 1.10 -6.60
CA LYS A 62 -30.33 1.07 -7.60
C LYS A 62 -31.22 2.31 -7.39
N PRO A 63 -31.87 2.85 -8.44
CA PRO A 63 -32.71 4.05 -8.34
C PRO A 63 -33.82 3.90 -7.31
#